data_AF-A0A5C4SL13-F1
#
_entry.id   AF-A0A5C4SL13-F1
#
_cell.length_a   1.000
_cell.length_b   1.000
_cell.length_c   1.000
_cell.angle_alpha   90.00
_cell.angle_beta   90.00
_cell.angle_gamma   90.00
#
_symmetry.space_group_name_H-M   'P 1'
#
loop_
_entity.id
_entity.type
_entity.pdbx_description
1 polymer ?
#
loop_
_entity_poly.entity_id
_entity_poly.type
_entity_poly.pdbx_seq_one_letter_code
_entity_poly.pdbx_strand_id
1 'polypeptide(L)'
;MKRLLSIFIFGCLFWFSTHSQSVILSGKVESTSNVENIHVINKTAQVFTITNTIGVFEISVKVNDTIQFSSVQHKDKELVMTPKMILSKTVKVHLEEQVNALDEVVVGKVLSGNLTQDIKTTEGKAPINFYDVGIPGYQGKIATIGERRLHEATTGGGIVPLNPIINAITGRTKRLKNQVKMERKETLMQRVKARWSDEFFTSYPLEPDLRMDFFYFCMDDENFMDSCQNKSDLIIFTFLKMKYIQYQKNRTALQD
;
A
#
# COMPACT_ATOMS: atom_id res chain seq x y z
N MET A 1 -76.65 -31.14 42.89
CA MET A 1 -75.45 -32.00 42.91
C MET A 1 -74.70 -32.05 41.57
N LYS A 2 -75.38 -32.19 40.41
CA LYS A 2 -74.71 -32.26 39.09
C LYS A 2 -73.85 -31.03 38.71
N ARG A 3 -74.25 -29.82 39.10
CA ARG A 3 -73.47 -28.58 38.86
C ARG A 3 -72.20 -28.45 39.71
N LEU A 4 -72.21 -28.97 40.95
CA LEU A 4 -71.04 -29.00 41.83
C LEU A 4 -70.01 -30.03 41.36
N LEU A 5 -70.47 -31.18 40.84
CA LEU A 5 -69.58 -32.20 40.26
C LEU A 5 -68.83 -31.68 39.01
N SER A 6 -69.51 -30.90 38.17
CA SER A 6 -68.91 -30.29 36.97
C SER A 6 -67.82 -29.27 37.31
N ILE A 7 -68.01 -28.48 38.36
CA ILE A 7 -67.01 -27.48 38.81
C ILE A 7 -65.77 -28.18 39.40
N PHE A 8 -65.96 -29.30 40.11
CA PHE A 8 -64.85 -30.09 40.65
C PHE A 8 -64.00 -30.75 39.54
N ILE A 9 -64.64 -31.24 38.47
CA ILE A 9 -63.94 -31.82 37.31
C ILE A 9 -63.17 -30.76 36.52
N PHE A 10 -63.73 -29.55 36.36
CA PHE A 10 -63.03 -28.44 35.70
C PHE A 10 -61.85 -27.91 36.53
N GLY A 11 -61.98 -27.95 37.87
CA GLY A 11 -60.89 -27.64 38.79
C GLY A 11 -59.71 -28.61 38.69
N CYS A 12 -59.95 -29.92 38.52
CA CYS A 12 -58.88 -30.92 38.41
C CYS A 12 -58.06 -30.81 37.10
N LEU A 13 -58.66 -30.33 36.01
CA LEU A 13 -57.96 -30.19 34.73
C LEU A 13 -56.95 -29.02 34.72
N PHE A 14 -57.04 -28.08 35.66
CA PHE A 14 -56.10 -26.96 35.79
C PHE A 14 -54.79 -27.32 36.53
N TRP A 15 -54.68 -28.52 37.11
CA TRP A 15 -53.51 -28.94 37.91
C TRP A 15 -52.52 -29.82 37.14
N PHE A 16 -52.68 -29.94 35.81
CA PHE A 16 -51.64 -30.55 34.98
C PHE A 16 -50.54 -29.54 34.67
N SER A 17 -49.67 -29.28 35.65
CA SER A 17 -48.36 -28.68 35.39
C SER A 17 -47.43 -29.74 34.79
N THR A 18 -47.19 -29.63 33.49
CA THR A 18 -46.19 -30.45 32.79
C THR A 18 -44.79 -30.03 33.24
N HIS A 19 -44.21 -30.75 34.19
CA HIS A 19 -42.80 -30.59 34.53
C HIS A 19 -41.93 -31.16 33.40
N SER A 20 -41.47 -30.28 32.51
CA SER A 20 -40.46 -30.63 31.50
C SER A 20 -39.12 -30.91 32.20
N GLN A 21 -38.64 -32.15 32.10
CA GLN A 21 -37.39 -32.61 32.70
C GLN A 21 -36.21 -31.91 32.04
N SER A 22 -35.42 -31.19 32.83
CA SER A 22 -34.15 -30.61 32.39
C SER A 22 -33.07 -31.69 32.30
N VAL A 23 -32.30 -31.68 31.22
CA VAL A 23 -31.20 -32.64 30.97
C VAL A 23 -29.88 -31.86 30.93
N ILE A 24 -28.82 -32.44 31.50
CA ILE A 24 -27.46 -31.89 31.37
C ILE A 24 -26.92 -32.25 30.00
N LEU A 25 -26.59 -31.24 29.20
CA LEU A 25 -25.98 -31.36 27.89
C LEU A 25 -24.47 -31.14 28.02
N SER A 26 -23.68 -32.10 27.55
CA SER A 26 -22.23 -31.95 27.44
C SER A 26 -21.88 -31.56 26.01
N GLY A 27 -21.17 -30.46 25.81
CA GLY A 27 -20.85 -29.96 24.48
C GLY A 27 -19.39 -29.63 24.31
N LYS A 28 -18.94 -29.59 23.04
CA LYS A 28 -17.61 -29.12 22.66
C LYS A 28 -17.71 -28.01 21.62
N VAL A 29 -17.02 -26.90 21.89
CA VAL A 29 -16.84 -25.80 20.96
C VAL A 29 -15.55 -26.00 20.16
N GLU A 30 -15.60 -25.79 18.86
CA GLU A 30 -14.46 -25.85 17.95
C GLU A 30 -14.34 -24.52 17.20
N SER A 31 -13.17 -23.91 17.20
CA SER A 31 -12.84 -22.74 16.38
C SER A 31 -11.37 -22.78 15.97
N THR A 32 -11.00 -21.92 15.02
CA THR A 32 -9.61 -21.66 14.63
C THR A 32 -8.85 -20.83 15.67
N SER A 33 -9.56 -20.05 16.50
CA SER A 33 -8.99 -19.26 17.61
C SER A 33 -9.22 -19.93 18.97
N ASN A 34 -8.89 -19.21 20.06
CA ASN A 34 -8.95 -19.75 21.41
C ASN A 34 -10.38 -20.10 21.83
N VAL A 35 -10.61 -21.35 22.26
CA VAL A 35 -11.92 -21.88 22.65
C VAL A 35 -12.17 -21.87 24.17
N GLU A 36 -11.28 -21.28 24.94
CA GLU A 36 -11.40 -21.16 26.40
C GLU A 36 -12.28 -19.96 26.81
N ASN A 37 -13.01 -20.08 27.93
CA ASN A 37 -13.79 -18.99 28.54
C ASN A 37 -14.88 -18.38 27.64
N ILE A 38 -15.34 -19.11 26.64
CA ILE A 38 -16.54 -18.75 25.85
C ILE A 38 -17.77 -18.88 26.74
N HIS A 39 -18.62 -17.85 26.73
CA HIS A 39 -19.88 -17.85 27.45
C HIS A 39 -20.91 -18.70 26.72
N VAL A 40 -21.50 -19.66 27.44
CA VAL A 40 -22.59 -20.50 26.96
C VAL A 40 -23.83 -20.19 27.81
N ILE A 41 -24.82 -19.55 27.21
CA ILE A 41 -25.98 -18.99 27.90
C ILE A 41 -27.25 -19.63 27.35
N ASN A 42 -28.03 -20.29 28.21
CA ASN A 42 -29.38 -20.69 27.88
C ASN A 42 -30.31 -19.48 28.10
N LYS A 43 -30.74 -18.83 27.01
CA LYS A 43 -31.60 -17.63 27.05
C LYS A 43 -32.98 -17.91 27.67
N THR A 44 -33.51 -19.10 27.45
CA THR A 44 -34.85 -19.48 27.92
C THR A 44 -34.84 -19.80 29.41
N ALA A 45 -33.85 -20.58 29.87
CA ALA A 45 -33.74 -21.00 31.27
C ALA A 45 -32.96 -20.02 32.17
N GLN A 46 -32.32 -19.00 31.59
CA GLN A 46 -31.48 -18.01 32.31
C GLN A 46 -30.33 -18.66 33.11
N VAL A 47 -29.78 -19.76 32.57
CA VAL A 47 -28.61 -20.45 33.13
C VAL A 47 -27.43 -20.21 32.21
N PHE A 48 -26.23 -20.07 32.77
CA PHE A 48 -25.00 -19.89 32.01
C PHE A 48 -23.88 -20.79 32.52
N THR A 49 -22.93 -21.07 31.65
CA THR A 49 -21.67 -21.76 31.95
C THR A 49 -20.56 -21.19 31.06
N ILE A 50 -19.32 -21.61 31.31
CA ILE A 50 -18.15 -21.26 30.50
C ILE A 50 -17.45 -22.52 30.00
N THR A 51 -16.78 -22.40 28.87
CA THR A 51 -15.96 -23.47 28.29
C THR A 51 -14.60 -23.56 28.99
N ASN A 52 -14.07 -24.78 29.09
CA ASN A 52 -12.72 -25.03 29.61
C ASN A 52 -11.62 -24.84 28.53
N THR A 53 -10.37 -25.10 28.88
CA THR A 53 -9.19 -24.99 27.99
C THR A 53 -9.25 -25.84 26.72
N ILE A 54 -10.10 -26.88 26.69
CA ILE A 54 -10.28 -27.80 25.55
C ILE A 54 -11.61 -27.50 24.82
N GLY A 55 -12.34 -26.45 25.22
CA GLY A 55 -13.61 -26.03 24.62
C GLY A 55 -14.82 -26.85 25.07
N VAL A 56 -14.71 -27.65 26.14
CA VAL A 56 -15.80 -28.47 26.68
C VAL A 56 -16.63 -27.67 27.68
N PHE A 57 -17.95 -27.86 27.67
CA PHE A 57 -18.90 -27.23 28.58
C PHE A 57 -20.03 -28.18 28.98
N GLU A 58 -20.67 -27.90 30.12
CA GLU A 58 -21.88 -28.58 30.58
C GLU A 58 -22.95 -27.57 30.99
N ILE A 59 -24.16 -27.73 30.47
CA ILE A 59 -25.29 -26.82 30.75
C ILE A 59 -26.62 -27.57 30.80
N SER A 60 -27.51 -27.13 31.69
CA SER A 60 -28.86 -27.67 31.84
C SER A 60 -29.81 -27.09 30.78
N VAL A 61 -30.49 -27.95 30.03
CA VAL A 61 -31.32 -27.58 28.87
C VAL A 61 -32.62 -28.36 28.79
N LYS A 62 -33.63 -27.77 28.18
CA LYS A 62 -34.93 -28.38 27.84
C LYS A 62 -35.17 -28.34 26.33
N VAL A 63 -36.16 -29.11 25.88
CA VAL A 63 -36.59 -29.12 24.47
C VAL A 63 -37.08 -27.71 24.10
N ASN A 64 -36.61 -27.20 22.95
CA ASN A 64 -36.88 -25.84 22.45
C ASN A 64 -36.23 -24.69 23.22
N ASP A 65 -35.24 -24.96 24.09
CA ASP A 65 -34.41 -23.88 24.65
C ASP A 65 -33.45 -23.32 23.59
N THR A 66 -33.12 -22.03 23.70
CA THR A 66 -32.13 -21.37 22.84
C THR A 66 -30.84 -21.15 23.62
N ILE A 67 -29.74 -21.74 23.14
CA ILE A 67 -28.40 -21.57 23.69
C ILE A 67 -27.63 -20.58 22.83
N GLN A 68 -27.09 -19.53 23.44
CA GLN A 68 -26.20 -18.56 22.82
C GLN A 68 -24.76 -18.81 23.25
N PHE A 69 -23.86 -18.75 22.27
CA PHE A 69 -22.42 -18.77 22.46
C PHE A 69 -21.88 -17.38 22.13
N SER A 70 -21.16 -16.76 23.06
CA SER A 70 -20.63 -15.39 22.91
C SER A 70 -19.22 -15.28 23.48
N SER A 71 -18.37 -14.53 22.79
CA SER A 71 -17.03 -14.17 23.27
C SER A 71 -16.51 -12.93 22.53
N VAL A 72 -15.47 -12.28 23.06
CA VAL A 72 -14.86 -11.10 22.42
C VAL A 72 -14.26 -11.42 21.04
N GLN A 73 -13.79 -12.65 20.83
CA GLN A 73 -13.05 -13.06 19.63
C GLN A 73 -13.92 -13.74 18.57
N HIS A 74 -15.20 -14.01 18.86
CA HIS A 74 -16.09 -14.78 17.99
C HIS A 74 -17.41 -14.07 17.76
N LYS A 75 -18.04 -14.35 16.61
CA LYS A 75 -19.41 -13.92 16.36
C LYS A 75 -20.36 -14.70 17.27
N ASP A 76 -21.38 -14.01 17.76
CA ASP A 76 -22.48 -14.64 18.50
C ASP A 76 -23.15 -15.72 17.65
N LYS A 77 -23.34 -16.90 18.25
CA LYS A 77 -24.03 -18.02 17.61
C LYS A 77 -25.16 -18.53 18.49
N GLU A 78 -26.32 -18.74 17.91
CA GLU A 78 -27.48 -19.31 18.60
C GLU A 78 -27.77 -20.72 18.10
N LEU A 79 -28.14 -21.60 19.03
CA LEU A 79 -28.53 -22.97 18.76
C LEU A 79 -29.85 -23.28 19.48
N VAL A 80 -30.86 -23.68 18.71
CA VAL A 80 -32.15 -24.13 19.26
C VAL A 80 -32.09 -25.63 19.54
N MET A 81 -32.45 -26.02 20.75
CA MET A 81 -32.37 -27.41 21.21
C MET A 81 -33.47 -28.29 20.60
N THR A 82 -33.05 -29.24 19.77
CA THR A 82 -33.96 -30.24 19.19
C THR A 82 -34.08 -31.48 20.08
N PRO A 83 -35.20 -32.24 20.01
CA PRO A 83 -35.38 -33.47 20.78
C PRO A 83 -34.24 -34.49 20.54
N LYS A 84 -33.72 -34.56 19.32
CA LYS A 84 -32.61 -35.45 18.94
C LYS A 84 -31.30 -35.11 19.66
N MET A 85 -31.00 -33.82 19.82
CA MET A 85 -29.81 -33.33 20.53
C MET A 85 -29.88 -33.60 22.04
N ILE A 86 -31.09 -33.55 22.61
CA ILE A 86 -31.31 -33.87 24.03
C ILE A 86 -31.18 -35.38 24.27
N LEU A 87 -31.66 -36.20 23.34
CA LEU A 87 -31.49 -37.65 23.36
C LEU A 87 -30.00 -38.05 23.27
N SER A 88 -29.22 -37.39 22.42
CA SER A 88 -27.78 -37.68 22.26
C SER A 88 -26.92 -37.14 23.41
N LYS A 89 -27.45 -36.21 24.22
CA LYS A 89 -26.77 -35.50 25.33
C LYS A 89 -25.43 -34.84 24.96
N THR A 90 -25.11 -34.79 23.68
CA THR A 90 -23.83 -34.34 23.14
C THR A 90 -24.04 -33.40 21.98
N VAL A 91 -23.28 -32.30 21.96
CA VAL A 91 -23.34 -31.31 20.88
C VAL A 91 -21.94 -30.83 20.51
N LYS A 92 -21.70 -30.62 19.21
CA LYS A 92 -20.50 -29.96 18.70
C LYS A 92 -20.90 -28.65 18.04
N VAL A 93 -20.25 -27.56 18.41
CA VAL A 93 -20.57 -26.21 17.93
C VAL A 93 -19.33 -25.57 17.33
N HIS A 94 -19.38 -25.25 16.05
CA HIS A 94 -18.31 -24.50 15.39
C HIS A 94 -18.57 -22.99 15.51
N LEU A 95 -17.59 -22.20 15.96
CA LEU A 95 -17.70 -20.74 16.05
C LEU A 95 -16.77 -20.04 15.05
N GLU A 96 -17.31 -19.03 14.39
CA GLU A 96 -16.56 -18.14 13.51
C GLU A 96 -15.87 -17.03 14.29
N GLU A 97 -14.63 -16.73 13.94
CA GLU A 97 -13.90 -15.60 14.49
C GLU A 97 -14.53 -14.27 14.06
N GLN A 98 -14.54 -13.31 14.98
CA GLN A 98 -14.90 -11.93 14.71
C GLN A 98 -13.63 -11.13 14.42
N VAL A 99 -13.33 -10.95 13.14
CA VAL A 99 -12.24 -10.08 12.68
C VAL A 99 -12.77 -8.65 12.56
N ASN A 100 -12.35 -7.77 13.47
CA ASN A 100 -12.65 -6.34 13.37
C ASN A 100 -11.65 -5.69 12.39
N ALA A 101 -12.11 -5.37 11.18
CA ALA A 101 -11.37 -4.50 10.28
C ALA A 101 -11.55 -3.05 10.74
N LEU A 102 -10.46 -2.38 11.12
CA LEU A 102 -10.47 -0.95 11.41
C LEU A 102 -10.39 -0.16 10.11
N ASP A 103 -11.17 0.92 9.99
CA ASP A 103 -11.05 1.84 8.86
C ASP A 103 -9.68 2.53 8.87
N GLU A 104 -9.09 2.66 7.69
CA GLU A 104 -7.82 3.36 7.52
C GLU A 104 -8.00 4.87 7.76
N VAL A 105 -7.19 5.44 8.67
CA VAL A 105 -7.18 6.89 8.92
C VAL A 105 -5.97 7.50 8.22
N VAL A 106 -6.21 8.33 7.21
CA VAL A 106 -5.15 9.06 6.52
C VAL A 106 -4.70 10.26 7.36
N VAL A 107 -3.51 10.15 7.95
CA VAL A 107 -2.89 11.24 8.71
C VAL A 107 -1.99 12.05 7.78
N GLY A 108 -2.41 13.27 7.41
CA GLY A 108 -1.62 14.19 6.59
C GLY A 108 -2.44 14.93 5.53
N LYS A 109 -1.79 15.78 4.74
CA LYS A 109 -2.41 16.41 3.56
C LYS A 109 -2.28 15.47 2.36
N VAL A 110 -3.40 15.21 1.69
CA VAL A 110 -3.39 14.51 0.40
C VAL A 110 -2.80 15.45 -0.64
N LEU A 111 -1.57 15.17 -1.07
CA LEU A 111 -0.92 15.91 -2.14
C LEU A 111 -1.50 15.45 -3.48
N SER A 112 -1.79 16.41 -4.37
CA SER A 112 -2.30 16.10 -5.71
C SER A 112 -1.22 15.57 -6.65
N GLY A 113 0.06 15.69 -6.27
CA GLY A 113 1.21 15.38 -7.11
C GLY A 113 1.57 16.52 -8.07
N ASN A 114 0.76 17.59 -8.10
CA ASN A 114 1.08 18.82 -8.79
C ASN A 114 1.57 19.87 -7.78
N LEU A 115 2.88 20.10 -7.77
CA LEU A 115 3.53 21.02 -6.84
C LEU A 115 2.91 22.43 -6.85
N THR A 116 2.51 22.95 -8.02
CA THR A 116 1.92 24.29 -8.12
C THR A 116 0.54 24.38 -7.46
N GLN A 117 -0.23 23.30 -7.54
CA GLN A 117 -1.52 23.20 -6.88
C GLN A 117 -1.35 22.97 -5.38
N ASP A 118 -0.44 22.08 -5.01
CA ASP A 118 -0.17 21.73 -3.61
C ASP A 118 0.38 22.91 -2.80
N ILE A 119 1.21 23.76 -3.41
CA ILE A 119 1.69 25.01 -2.77
C ILE A 119 0.54 25.94 -2.41
N LYS A 120 -0.50 26.05 -3.25
CA LYS A 120 -1.65 26.93 -2.98
C LYS A 120 -2.51 26.44 -1.81
N THR A 121 -2.58 25.13 -1.62
CA THR A 121 -3.36 24.48 -0.54
C THR A 121 -2.53 24.28 0.74
N THR A 122 -1.23 24.57 0.69
CA THR A 122 -0.33 24.46 1.84
C THR A 122 -0.41 25.71 2.70
N GLU A 123 -0.79 25.54 3.95
CA GLU A 123 -0.73 26.56 4.98
C GLU A 123 0.73 26.74 5.42
N GLY A 124 1.24 27.97 5.31
CA GLY A 124 2.60 28.33 5.68
C GLY A 124 3.10 29.49 4.82
N LYS A 125 3.90 30.38 5.41
CA LYS A 125 4.62 31.40 4.64
C LYS A 125 5.98 30.84 4.25
N ALA A 126 6.41 31.10 3.02
CA ALA A 126 7.78 30.83 2.62
C ALA A 126 8.74 31.64 3.51
N PRO A 127 9.94 31.11 3.82
CA PRO A 127 10.96 31.87 4.52
C PRO A 127 11.35 33.12 3.71
N ILE A 128 11.66 34.20 4.42
CA ILE A 128 12.09 35.47 3.82
C ILE A 128 13.36 35.24 3.01
N ASN A 129 13.37 35.69 1.76
CA ASN A 129 14.53 35.68 0.86
C ASN A 129 15.07 37.12 0.63
N PHE A 130 16.22 37.22 -0.02
CA PHE A 130 16.88 38.50 -0.32
C PHE A 130 16.01 39.45 -1.17
N TYR A 131 15.20 38.92 -2.08
CA TYR A 131 14.32 39.72 -2.92
C TYR A 131 13.15 40.33 -2.13
N ASP A 132 12.64 39.63 -1.12
CA ASP A 132 11.56 40.11 -0.24
C ASP A 132 11.96 41.38 0.54
N VAL A 133 13.27 41.59 0.74
CA VAL A 133 13.85 42.76 1.41
C VAL A 133 14.49 43.76 0.44
N GLY A 134 14.23 43.64 -0.86
CA GLY A 134 14.69 44.58 -1.88
C GLY A 134 16.17 44.48 -2.25
N ILE A 135 16.86 43.39 -1.87
CA ILE A 135 18.26 43.16 -2.27
C ILE A 135 18.27 42.55 -3.68
N PRO A 136 18.84 43.23 -4.69
CA PRO A 136 18.92 42.68 -6.04
C PRO A 136 19.87 41.47 -6.05
N GLY A 137 19.45 40.40 -6.72
CA GLY A 137 20.21 39.15 -6.85
C GLY A 137 20.10 38.57 -8.25
N TYR A 138 20.95 37.60 -8.58
CA TYR A 138 20.95 36.93 -9.88
C TYR A 138 19.67 36.10 -10.09
N GLN A 139 18.83 36.50 -11.04
CA GLN A 139 17.56 35.81 -11.37
C GLN A 139 17.69 34.80 -12.52
N GLY A 140 18.88 34.66 -13.10
CA GLY A 140 19.12 33.76 -14.22
C GLY A 140 19.27 32.30 -13.79
N LYS A 141 19.44 31.42 -14.79
CA LYS A 141 19.77 30.02 -14.53
C LYS A 141 21.17 29.91 -13.94
N ILE A 142 21.28 29.24 -12.79
CA ILE A 142 22.58 29.01 -12.14
C ILE A 142 23.44 28.14 -13.05
N ALA A 143 24.58 28.67 -13.50
CA ALA A 143 25.51 27.94 -14.33
C ALA A 143 26.20 26.82 -13.53
N THR A 144 26.42 25.67 -14.18
CA THR A 144 27.18 24.57 -13.55
C THR A 144 28.63 24.98 -13.29
N ILE A 145 29.36 24.19 -12.49
CA ILE A 145 30.80 24.42 -12.30
C ILE A 145 31.54 24.37 -13.65
N GLY A 146 31.18 23.42 -14.52
CA GLY A 146 31.74 23.29 -15.86
C GLY A 146 31.47 24.53 -16.72
N GLU A 147 30.23 25.02 -16.74
CA GLU A 147 29.85 26.22 -17.50
C GLU A 147 30.57 27.48 -16.99
N ARG A 148 30.73 27.63 -15.66
CA ARG A 148 31.50 28.74 -15.08
C ARG A 148 32.98 28.70 -15.47
N ARG A 149 33.59 27.52 -15.44
CA ARG A 149 34.98 27.32 -15.88
C ARG A 149 35.15 27.59 -17.38
N LEU A 150 34.18 27.19 -18.19
CA LEU A 150 34.18 27.49 -19.62
C LEU A 150 34.07 28.99 -19.86
N HIS A 151 33.17 29.68 -19.15
CA HIS A 151 33.03 31.14 -19.25
C HIS A 151 34.31 31.88 -18.84
N GLU A 152 34.95 31.47 -17.75
CA GLU A 152 36.27 32.01 -17.34
C GLU A 152 37.33 31.83 -18.44
N ALA A 153 37.38 30.66 -19.04
CA ALA A 153 38.33 30.34 -20.10
C ALA A 153 38.11 31.14 -21.41
N THR A 154 36.88 31.58 -21.68
CA THR A 154 36.51 32.29 -22.93
C THR A 154 36.42 33.80 -22.80
N THR A 155 36.06 34.32 -21.63
CA THR A 155 35.81 35.76 -21.44
C THR A 155 37.06 36.47 -20.91
N GLY A 156 37.92 35.77 -20.17
CA GLY A 156 39.08 36.40 -19.50
C GLY A 156 38.67 37.42 -18.44
N GLY A 157 39.64 37.95 -17.69
CA GLY A 157 39.43 39.03 -16.72
C GLY A 157 40.29 40.25 -17.07
N GLY A 158 39.80 41.46 -16.78
CA GLY A 158 40.50 42.72 -17.01
C GLY A 158 40.31 43.32 -18.42
N ILE A 159 41.08 44.38 -18.72
CA ILE A 159 40.97 45.18 -19.96
C ILE A 159 41.53 44.40 -21.18
N VAL A 160 42.44 43.46 -20.96
CA VAL A 160 43.05 42.64 -22.02
C VAL A 160 42.77 41.16 -21.75
N PRO A 161 42.01 40.46 -22.61
CA PRO A 161 41.67 39.05 -22.40
C PRO A 161 42.86 38.16 -22.82
N LEU A 162 43.79 37.92 -21.90
CA LEU A 162 44.94 37.04 -22.12
C LEU A 162 44.57 35.54 -22.04
N ASN A 163 43.57 35.20 -21.22
CA ASN A 163 43.16 33.81 -21.01
C ASN A 163 42.71 33.10 -22.30
N PRO A 164 41.87 33.69 -23.18
CA PRO A 164 41.46 33.03 -24.41
C PRO A 164 42.63 32.68 -25.36
N ILE A 165 43.65 33.53 -25.42
CA ILE A 165 44.84 33.32 -26.26
C ILE A 165 45.66 32.14 -25.73
N ILE A 166 45.97 32.15 -24.42
CA ILE A 166 46.72 31.07 -23.76
C ILE A 166 45.93 29.75 -23.83
N ASN A 167 44.61 29.81 -23.68
CA ASN A 167 43.74 28.64 -23.73
C ASN A 167 43.55 28.09 -25.14
N ALA A 168 43.67 28.93 -26.18
CA ALA A 168 43.68 28.48 -27.56
C ALA A 168 44.94 27.67 -27.88
N ILE A 169 46.10 28.10 -27.37
CA ILE A 169 47.38 27.40 -27.55
C ILE A 169 47.38 26.08 -26.76
N THR A 170 46.91 26.09 -25.51
CA THR A 170 46.91 24.89 -24.65
C THR A 170 45.76 23.92 -24.92
N GLY A 171 44.76 24.30 -25.72
CA GLY A 171 43.56 23.49 -25.97
C GLY A 171 42.59 23.38 -24.79
N ARG A 172 42.84 24.09 -23.68
CA ARG A 172 42.01 24.05 -22.47
C ARG A 172 40.54 24.39 -22.75
N THR A 173 40.28 25.39 -23.60
CA THR A 173 38.91 25.77 -23.97
C THR A 173 38.18 24.64 -24.71
N LYS A 174 38.86 23.93 -25.62
CA LYS A 174 38.28 22.78 -26.34
C LYS A 174 37.90 21.66 -25.36
N ARG A 175 38.78 21.35 -24.41
CA ARG A 175 38.52 20.35 -23.35
C ARG A 175 37.31 20.73 -22.50
N LEU A 176 37.23 21.98 -22.02
CA LEU A 176 36.12 22.45 -21.19
C LEU A 176 34.79 22.47 -21.97
N LYS A 177 34.79 22.85 -23.26
CA LYS A 177 33.60 22.75 -24.12
C LYS A 177 33.09 21.32 -24.21
N ASN A 178 33.99 20.35 -24.42
CA ASN A 178 33.63 18.94 -24.47
C ASN A 178 33.08 18.44 -23.13
N GLN A 179 33.69 18.84 -22.01
CA GLN A 179 33.21 18.49 -20.68
C GLN A 179 31.77 18.98 -20.44
N VAL A 180 31.49 20.27 -20.72
CA VAL A 180 30.14 20.83 -20.60
C VAL A 180 29.14 20.11 -21.52
N LYS A 181 29.57 19.73 -22.74
CA LYS A 181 28.74 18.94 -23.66
C LYS A 181 28.38 17.57 -23.06
N MET A 182 29.35 16.87 -22.46
CA MET A 182 29.13 15.57 -21.82
C MET A 182 28.24 15.69 -20.57
N GLU A 183 28.49 16.67 -19.70
CA GLU A 183 27.66 16.95 -18.52
C GLU A 183 26.18 17.17 -18.90
N ARG A 184 25.93 17.90 -20.00
CA ARG A 184 24.57 18.14 -20.52
C ARG A 184 23.91 16.86 -21.05
N LYS A 185 24.66 16.04 -21.80
CA LYS A 185 24.18 14.74 -22.30
C LYS A 185 23.83 13.81 -21.12
N GLU A 186 24.70 13.71 -20.13
CA GLU A 186 24.51 12.88 -18.95
C GLU A 186 23.31 13.34 -18.13
N THR A 187 23.18 14.65 -17.89
CA THR A 187 22.03 15.22 -17.19
C THR A 187 20.71 14.91 -17.90
N LEU A 188 20.70 14.94 -19.24
CA LEU A 188 19.52 14.56 -20.02
C LEU A 188 19.24 13.06 -19.91
N MET A 189 20.27 12.21 -20.02
CA MET A 189 20.14 10.75 -19.86
C MET A 189 19.60 10.37 -18.49
N GLN A 190 20.10 10.98 -17.41
CA GLN A 190 19.59 10.72 -16.05
C GLN A 190 18.12 11.13 -15.90
N ARG A 191 17.69 12.24 -16.51
CA ARG A 191 16.26 12.63 -16.54
C ARG A 191 15.40 11.63 -17.32
N VAL A 192 15.88 11.18 -18.47
CA VAL A 192 15.19 10.16 -19.28
C VAL A 192 15.08 8.85 -18.50
N LYS A 193 16.18 8.40 -17.87
CA LYS A 193 16.20 7.22 -17.00
C LYS A 193 15.19 7.35 -15.86
N ALA A 194 15.25 8.44 -15.10
CA ALA A 194 14.37 8.65 -13.96
C ALA A 194 12.89 8.65 -14.34
N ARG A 195 12.57 9.13 -15.56
CA ARG A 195 11.19 9.14 -16.06
C ARG A 195 10.72 7.78 -16.61
N TRP A 196 11.60 7.04 -17.28
CA TRP A 196 11.19 5.90 -18.11
C TRP A 196 11.69 4.53 -17.67
N SER A 197 12.68 4.45 -16.78
CA SER A 197 13.33 3.18 -16.41
C SER A 197 12.31 2.09 -16.09
N ASP A 198 11.39 2.35 -15.16
CA ASP A 198 10.51 1.30 -14.63
C ASP A 198 9.46 0.85 -15.66
N GLU A 199 8.78 1.79 -16.30
CA GLU A 199 7.76 1.50 -17.31
C GLU A 199 8.35 0.86 -18.57
N PHE A 200 9.50 1.36 -19.03
CA PHE A 200 10.14 0.86 -20.24
C PHE A 200 10.61 -0.59 -20.07
N PHE A 201 11.31 -0.92 -18.97
CA PHE A 201 11.81 -2.28 -18.75
C PHE A 201 10.74 -3.27 -18.30
N THR A 202 9.54 -2.81 -17.94
CA THR A 202 8.38 -3.69 -17.78
C THR A 202 7.94 -4.26 -19.14
N SER A 203 7.94 -3.43 -20.19
CA SER A 203 7.59 -3.85 -21.55
C SER A 203 8.76 -4.48 -22.32
N TYR A 204 9.99 -4.07 -22.01
CA TYR A 204 11.22 -4.53 -22.67
C TYR A 204 12.23 -5.03 -21.62
N PRO A 205 12.08 -6.27 -21.11
CA PRO A 205 12.87 -6.75 -19.98
C PRO A 205 14.37 -6.80 -20.29
N LEU A 206 15.17 -6.23 -19.39
CA LEU A 206 16.63 -6.26 -19.43
C LEU A 206 17.19 -6.54 -18.02
N GLU A 207 18.28 -7.31 -17.94
CA GLU A 207 18.98 -7.60 -16.69
C GLU A 207 19.35 -6.28 -15.97
N PRO A 208 19.18 -6.19 -14.64
CA PRO A 208 19.40 -4.96 -13.88
C PRO A 208 20.76 -4.30 -14.14
N ASP A 209 21.81 -5.12 -14.22
CA ASP A 209 23.19 -4.66 -14.40
C ASP A 209 23.43 -3.99 -15.77
N LEU A 210 22.61 -4.34 -16.76
CA LEU A 210 22.72 -3.83 -18.13
C LEU A 210 21.84 -2.61 -18.39
N ARG A 211 20.93 -2.26 -17.46
CA ARG A 211 20.01 -1.13 -17.65
C ARG A 211 20.75 0.18 -17.71
N MET A 212 21.76 0.37 -16.85
CA MET A 212 22.58 1.57 -16.88
C MET A 212 23.42 1.66 -18.16
N ASP A 213 23.98 0.52 -18.59
CA ASP A 213 24.76 0.43 -19.82
C ASP A 213 23.92 0.74 -21.06
N PHE A 214 22.67 0.27 -21.10
CA PHE A 214 21.71 0.64 -22.13
C PHE A 214 21.46 2.16 -22.21
N PHE A 215 21.34 2.85 -21.07
CA PHE A 215 21.16 4.30 -21.07
C PHE A 215 22.42 5.05 -21.53
N TYR A 216 23.61 4.55 -21.20
CA TYR A 216 24.86 5.07 -21.76
C TYR A 216 24.92 4.86 -23.28
N PHE A 217 24.55 3.66 -23.76
CA PHE A 217 24.43 3.37 -25.19
C PHE A 217 23.46 4.32 -25.91
N CYS A 218 22.32 4.63 -25.29
CA CYS A 218 21.38 5.63 -25.81
C CYS A 218 22.00 7.03 -25.87
N MET A 219 22.73 7.42 -24.82
CA MET A 219 23.36 8.74 -24.69
C MET A 219 24.46 8.99 -25.75
N ASP A 220 25.18 7.93 -26.12
CA ASP A 220 26.26 7.99 -27.09
C ASP A 220 25.78 8.20 -28.53
N ASP A 221 24.50 7.96 -28.81
CA ASP A 221 23.91 8.26 -30.11
C ASP A 221 24.05 9.75 -30.48
N GLU A 222 24.30 10.02 -31.76
CA GLU A 222 24.44 11.38 -32.28
C GLU A 222 23.13 12.16 -32.17
N ASN A 223 22.00 11.50 -32.41
CA ASN A 223 20.65 12.09 -32.37
C ASN A 223 20.04 12.07 -30.96
N PHE A 224 20.77 11.65 -29.93
CA PHE A 224 20.25 11.56 -28.56
C PHE A 224 19.69 12.90 -28.07
N MET A 225 20.44 13.98 -28.28
CA MET A 225 20.01 15.31 -27.85
C MET A 225 18.75 15.74 -28.61
N ASP A 226 18.70 15.52 -29.92
CA ASP A 226 17.57 15.92 -30.76
C ASP A 226 16.32 15.07 -30.50
N SER A 227 16.50 13.82 -30.08
CA SER A 227 15.39 12.88 -29.82
C SER A 227 14.84 13.00 -28.40
N CYS A 228 15.63 13.49 -27.44
CA CYS A 228 15.24 13.53 -26.03
C CYS A 228 15.08 14.94 -25.45
N GLN A 229 15.76 15.96 -25.96
CA GLN A 229 15.71 17.29 -25.37
C GLN A 229 14.41 18.01 -25.73
N ASN A 230 13.60 18.34 -24.71
CA ASN A 230 12.33 19.06 -24.85
C ASN A 230 11.35 18.38 -25.84
N LYS A 231 11.44 17.05 -25.96
CA LYS A 231 10.53 16.25 -26.80
C LYS A 231 9.40 15.68 -25.97
N SER A 232 8.32 15.32 -26.65
CA SER A 232 7.19 14.62 -26.03
C SER A 232 7.59 13.21 -25.63
N ASP A 233 6.90 12.71 -24.62
CA ASP A 233 7.06 11.37 -24.06
C ASP A 233 7.05 10.27 -25.13
N LEU A 234 6.14 10.36 -26.10
CA LEU A 234 6.01 9.39 -27.19
C LEU A 234 7.27 9.34 -28.07
N ILE A 235 7.88 10.49 -28.37
CA ILE A 235 9.09 10.57 -29.19
C ILE A 235 10.27 9.92 -28.45
N ILE A 236 10.41 10.23 -27.16
CA ILE A 236 11.45 9.67 -26.29
C ILE A 236 11.28 8.15 -26.21
N PHE A 237 10.06 7.67 -25.97
CA PHE A 237 9.75 6.25 -25.89
C PHE A 237 10.06 5.51 -27.20
N THR A 238 9.71 6.11 -28.34
CA THR A 238 10.01 5.55 -29.67
C THR A 238 11.50 5.44 -29.91
N PHE A 239 12.26 6.47 -29.54
CA PHE A 239 13.73 6.47 -29.61
C PHE A 239 14.33 5.37 -28.74
N LEU A 240 13.89 5.25 -27.48
CA LEU A 240 14.36 4.20 -26.56
C LEU A 240 14.05 2.80 -27.11
N LYS A 241 12.85 2.58 -27.67
CA LYS A 241 12.48 1.31 -28.31
C LYS A 241 13.41 0.96 -29.46
N MET A 242 13.67 1.92 -30.36
CA MET A 242 14.59 1.73 -31.49
C MET A 242 15.99 1.37 -30.98
N LYS A 243 16.49 2.08 -29.96
CA LYS A 243 17.80 1.83 -29.36
C LYS A 243 17.89 0.49 -28.64
N TYR A 244 16.81 0.06 -28.00
CA TYR A 244 16.76 -1.23 -27.31
C TYR A 244 16.96 -2.39 -28.29
N ILE A 245 16.28 -2.35 -29.43
CA ILE A 245 16.46 -3.35 -30.50
C ILE A 245 17.91 -3.36 -31.00
N GLN A 246 18.49 -2.17 -31.23
CA GLN A 246 19.88 -2.04 -31.66
C GLN A 246 20.87 -2.57 -30.61
N TYR A 247 20.64 -2.26 -29.34
CA TYR A 247 21.48 -2.68 -28.22
C TYR A 247 21.50 -4.20 -28.08
N GLN A 248 20.33 -4.85 -28.14
CA GLN A 248 20.23 -6.31 -28.09
C GLN A 248 20.95 -6.97 -29.28
N LYS A 249 20.78 -6.42 -30.50
CA LYS A 249 21.49 -6.92 -31.70
C LYS A 249 23.02 -6.83 -31.55
N ASN A 250 23.52 -5.73 -30.99
CA ASN A 250 24.96 -5.56 -30.78
C ASN A 250 25.49 -6.56 -29.75
N ARG A 251 24.70 -6.88 -28.71
CA ARG A 251 25.09 -7.87 -27.70
C ARG A 251 25.13 -9.29 -28.24
N THR A 252 24.15 -9.68 -29.05
CA THR A 252 24.15 -11.01 -29.68
C THR A 252 25.33 -11.17 -30.64
N ALA A 253 25.67 -10.12 -31.40
CA ALA A 253 26.80 -10.15 -32.34
C ALA A 253 28.19 -10.19 -31.66
N LEU A 254 28.27 -9.96 -30.35
CA LEU A 254 29.53 -10.07 -29.57
C LEU A 254 29.70 -11.46 -28.94
N GLN A 255 28.65 -12.28 -28.97
CA GLN A 255 28.66 -13.65 -28.43
C GLN A 255 28.96 -14.71 -29.50
N ASP A 256 28.89 -14.33 -30.77
CA ASP A 256 29.28 -15.12 -31.96
C ASP A 256 30.73 -14.81 -32.37
#